data_AF-A0A940QW12-F1
#
_entry.id   AF-A0A940QW12-F1
#
_cell.length_a   1.000
_cell.length_b   1.000
_cell.length_c   1.000
_cell.angle_alpha   90.00
_cell.angle_beta   90.00
_cell.angle_gamma   90.00
#
_symmetry.space_group_name_H-M   'P 1'
#
loop_
_entity.id
_entity.type
_entity.pdbx_description
1 polymer ?
#
loop_
_entity_poly.entity_id
_entity_poly.type
_entity_poly.pdbx_seq_one_letter_code
_entity_poly.pdbx_strand_id
1 'polypeptide(L)'
;MDSLIVEFESELEETGYRLRNSRLSDYGFPDFEESLEIYQFLKLDSPVSEGRPLPPALQEETAKGGSPFYLAPQNEGPFFSSILSRMKDPHEQDRLKQEITALCNKAIVAEAIDLSNIAAMERVVKKVYHTLNLGLQYLSKDDEIKAFEILRSQPVQRLFRYGVSTTLLLRRKAESILKGPWFSNDPENLVLLDPPHFEKFEGMLRRRPALYRDWNYEDFKSPQDLKEADDFLESIETVVHFLGDELKVSPLYLKEMDLSSCTPEDWREITLSTIFLTSVSNQILHGTFQFEAIGQGQVKDYLTRVFERNAQGKGVIKMEVKNGLRDWSYSIEGEELKRQHLLAFRDFCFDLFEVQYGKIPPGEEVDPRFVKGLLIRK
;
A
#
# COMPACT_ATOMS: atom_id res chain seq x y z
N MET A 1 -7.69 14.56 65.27
CA MET A 1 -8.04 13.48 64.34
C MET A 1 -7.31 13.81 63.06
N ASP A 2 -6.13 13.25 62.88
CA ASP A 2 -5.37 13.44 61.65
C ASP A 2 -5.93 12.44 60.64
N SER A 3 -6.72 12.94 59.70
CA SER A 3 -7.17 12.15 58.56
C SER A 3 -5.96 11.86 57.69
N LEU A 4 -5.49 10.61 57.69
CA LEU A 4 -4.59 10.10 56.67
C LEU A 4 -5.30 10.20 55.32
N ILE A 5 -4.89 11.16 54.50
CA ILE A 5 -5.26 11.22 53.10
C ILE A 5 -4.47 10.10 52.43
N VAL A 6 -5.13 8.96 52.20
CA VAL A 6 -4.58 7.90 51.37
C VAL A 6 -4.91 8.29 49.94
N GLU A 7 -3.96 8.91 49.24
CA GLU A 7 -4.08 9.15 47.81
C GLU A 7 -3.92 7.81 47.10
N PHE A 8 -4.92 7.42 46.31
CA PHE A 8 -4.83 6.20 45.52
C PHE A 8 -3.84 6.42 44.36
N GLU A 9 -3.04 5.41 44.04
CA GLU A 9 -2.08 5.47 42.92
C GLU A 9 -2.76 5.86 41.60
N SER A 10 -3.99 5.39 41.38
CA SER A 10 -4.82 5.78 40.23
C SER A 10 -5.20 7.27 40.20
N GLU A 11 -5.39 7.90 41.35
CA GLU A 11 -5.69 9.34 41.43
C GLU A 11 -4.44 10.19 41.14
N LEU A 12 -3.27 9.73 41.58
CA LEU A 12 -1.99 10.35 41.27
C LEU A 12 -1.65 10.24 39.78
N GLU A 13 -1.87 9.06 39.17
CA GLU A 13 -1.69 8.84 37.74
C GLU A 13 -2.62 9.75 36.91
N GLU A 14 -3.92 9.80 37.24
CA GLU A 14 -4.90 10.64 36.56
C GLU A 14 -4.58 12.14 36.71
N THR A 15 -4.16 12.57 37.90
CA THR A 15 -3.76 13.96 38.14
C THR A 15 -2.50 14.32 37.34
N GLY A 16 -1.52 13.43 37.31
CA GLY A 16 -0.32 13.56 36.48
C GLY A 16 -0.65 13.64 34.98
N TYR A 17 -1.56 12.78 34.51
CA TYR A 17 -2.07 12.78 33.14
C TYR A 17 -2.74 14.11 32.79
N ARG A 18 -3.66 14.60 33.63
CA ARG A 18 -4.35 15.89 33.42
C ARG A 18 -3.40 17.07 33.40
N LEU A 19 -2.45 17.15 34.33
CA LEU A 19 -1.47 18.24 34.37
C LEU A 19 -0.55 18.22 33.14
N ARG A 20 -0.14 17.04 32.68
CA ARG A 20 0.62 16.89 31.44
C ARG A 20 -0.19 17.36 30.23
N ASN A 21 -1.44 16.91 30.10
CA ASN A 21 -2.30 17.28 28.99
C ASN A 21 -2.64 18.78 28.98
N SER A 22 -2.85 19.38 30.15
CA SER A 22 -3.03 20.84 30.27
C SER A 22 -1.82 21.59 29.73
N ARG A 23 -0.59 21.20 30.11
CA ARG A 23 0.64 21.84 29.60
C ARG A 23 0.80 21.64 28.10
N LEU A 24 0.50 20.45 27.58
CA LEU A 24 0.56 20.18 26.14
C LEU A 24 -0.47 21.02 25.36
N SER A 25 -1.67 21.15 25.90
CA SER A 25 -2.74 21.99 25.36
C SER A 25 -2.34 23.47 25.32
N ASP A 26 -1.63 23.97 26.36
CA ASP A 26 -1.07 25.33 26.37
C ASP A 26 -0.07 25.55 25.20
N TYR A 27 0.62 24.50 24.74
CA TYR A 27 1.50 24.52 23.56
C TYR A 27 0.77 24.20 22.24
N GLY A 28 -0.55 24.04 22.26
CA GLY A 28 -1.38 23.75 21.09
C GLY A 28 -1.43 22.27 20.70
N PHE A 29 -1.02 21.35 21.58
CA PHE A 29 -1.16 19.91 21.38
C PHE A 29 -2.41 19.38 22.10
N PRO A 30 -3.46 18.97 21.36
CA PRO A 30 -4.70 18.50 21.96
C PRO A 30 -4.57 17.08 22.52
N ASP A 31 -5.66 16.61 23.15
CA ASP A 31 -5.74 15.24 23.68
C ASP A 31 -5.63 14.18 22.56
N PHE A 32 -5.18 12.99 22.93
CA PHE A 32 -4.97 11.89 21.99
C PHE A 32 -6.28 11.43 21.31
N GLU A 33 -7.39 11.34 22.04
CA GLU A 33 -8.66 10.90 21.47
C GLU A 33 -9.19 11.92 20.45
N GLU A 34 -9.13 13.22 20.77
CA GLU A 34 -9.47 14.31 19.86
C GLU A 34 -8.57 14.29 18.62
N SER A 35 -7.28 14.00 18.81
CA SER A 35 -6.32 13.90 17.72
C SER A 35 -6.62 12.75 16.76
N LEU A 36 -7.17 11.63 17.24
CA LEU A 36 -7.56 10.51 16.38
C LEU A 36 -8.72 10.83 15.43
N GLU A 37 -9.54 11.85 15.74
CA GLU A 37 -10.68 12.25 14.91
C GLU A 37 -10.29 12.63 13.48
N ILE A 38 -9.08 13.17 13.28
CA ILE A 38 -8.60 13.58 11.96
C ILE A 38 -8.43 12.40 11.00
N TYR A 39 -8.29 11.16 11.52
CA TYR A 39 -8.15 9.94 10.72
C TYR A 39 -9.48 9.19 10.54
N GLN A 40 -10.59 9.70 11.07
CA GLN A 40 -11.89 9.06 10.91
C GLN A 40 -12.41 9.19 9.48
N PHE A 41 -12.84 8.05 8.93
CA PHE A 41 -13.46 7.98 7.61
C PHE A 41 -14.61 8.98 7.46
N LEU A 42 -14.62 9.68 6.35
CA LEU A 42 -15.67 10.58 5.90
C LEU A 42 -16.27 10.01 4.62
N LYS A 43 -17.60 9.94 4.53
CA LYS A 43 -18.26 9.51 3.29
C LYS A 43 -18.02 10.57 2.20
N LEU A 44 -17.45 10.15 1.07
CA LEU A 44 -17.01 11.07 0.00
C LEU A 44 -18.18 11.77 -0.70
N ASP A 45 -19.35 11.14 -0.76
CA ASP A 45 -20.58 11.72 -1.32
C ASP A 45 -21.38 12.57 -0.33
N SER A 46 -20.88 12.75 0.90
CA SER A 46 -21.55 13.66 1.83
C SER A 46 -21.54 15.05 1.22
N PRO A 47 -22.72 15.71 1.09
CA PRO A 47 -22.78 17.03 0.50
C PRO A 47 -21.78 17.93 1.21
N VAL A 48 -21.20 18.85 0.44
CA VAL A 48 -20.51 20.03 0.96
C VAL A 48 -21.58 20.86 1.67
N SER A 49 -21.99 20.38 2.84
CA SER A 49 -22.91 21.11 3.69
C SER A 49 -22.18 22.39 4.06
N GLU A 50 -22.80 23.52 3.76
CA GLU A 50 -22.40 24.84 4.23
C GLU A 50 -21.92 24.68 5.67
N GLY A 51 -20.63 25.00 5.87
CA GLY A 51 -19.94 24.66 7.09
C GLY A 51 -20.77 25.07 8.29
N ARG A 52 -21.12 24.13 9.17
CA ARG A 52 -21.32 24.55 10.55
C ARG A 52 -19.98 25.15 10.95
N PRO A 53 -19.93 26.45 11.32
CA PRO A 53 -18.73 26.99 11.92
C PRO A 53 -18.35 26.07 13.08
N LEU A 54 -17.06 25.79 13.23
CA LEU A 54 -16.57 25.11 14.42
C LEU A 54 -17.17 25.84 15.64
N PRO A 55 -17.63 25.12 16.68
CA PRO A 55 -18.05 25.75 17.91
C PRO A 55 -16.99 26.77 18.36
N PRO A 56 -17.37 27.97 18.84
CA PRO A 56 -16.43 29.03 19.23
C PRO A 56 -15.33 28.56 20.19
N ALA A 57 -15.58 27.50 20.96
CA ALA A 57 -14.60 26.87 21.84
C ALA A 57 -13.32 26.41 21.11
N LEU A 58 -13.41 25.91 19.87
CA LEU A 58 -12.24 25.52 19.07
C LEU A 58 -11.53 26.72 18.44
N GLN A 59 -12.21 27.86 18.28
CA GLN A 59 -11.60 29.11 17.80
C GLN A 59 -10.85 29.86 18.92
N GLU A 60 -11.37 29.82 20.15
CA GLU A 60 -10.75 30.46 21.31
C GLU A 60 -9.53 29.69 21.84
N GLU A 61 -9.51 28.35 21.73
CA GLU A 61 -8.34 27.55 22.08
C GLU A 61 -7.20 27.71 21.05
N THR A 62 -7.52 27.85 19.76
CA THR A 62 -6.51 28.16 18.73
C THR A 62 -5.89 29.55 18.87
N ALA A 63 -6.54 30.47 19.59
CA ALA A 63 -6.08 31.85 19.74
C ALA A 63 -5.04 32.05 20.87
N LYS A 64 -4.88 31.08 21.79
CA LYS A 64 -4.06 31.27 23.01
C LYS A 64 -2.68 30.61 23.03
N GLY A 65 -2.30 29.88 21.98
CA GLY A 65 -0.98 29.26 21.90
C GLY A 65 -0.48 29.23 20.46
N GLY A 66 0.12 30.32 20.01
CA GLY A 66 0.89 30.31 18.77
C GLY A 66 2.08 29.37 18.93
N SER A 67 1.90 28.10 18.57
CA SER A 67 3.03 27.17 18.48
C SER A 67 3.99 27.68 17.40
N PRO A 68 5.30 27.81 17.69
CA PRO A 68 6.28 28.39 16.78
C PRO A 68 6.66 27.48 15.59
N PHE A 69 6.09 26.27 15.50
CA PHE A 69 6.45 25.30 14.46
C PHE A 69 5.51 25.34 13.25
N TYR A 70 5.59 26.41 12.47
CA TYR A 70 5.16 26.35 11.07
C TYR A 70 6.34 25.86 10.22
N LEU A 71 6.50 24.54 10.13
CA LEU A 71 7.27 23.95 9.04
C LEU A 71 6.32 23.93 7.84
N ALA A 72 6.51 24.85 6.87
CA ALA A 72 5.97 24.66 5.53
C ALA A 72 6.96 23.79 4.75
N PRO A 73 6.77 22.47 4.68
CA PRO A 73 7.55 21.65 3.79
C PRO A 73 7.36 22.16 2.36
N GLN A 74 8.46 22.56 1.73
CA GLN A 74 8.44 22.92 0.32
C GLN A 74 8.29 21.64 -0.51
N ASN A 75 7.38 21.66 -1.49
CA ASN A 75 7.14 20.59 -2.48
C ASN A 75 6.49 19.27 -2.02
N GLU A 76 6.09 19.11 -0.75
CA GLU A 76 5.46 17.85 -0.24
C GLU A 76 3.94 17.83 -0.47
N GLY A 77 3.49 18.40 -1.60
CA GLY A 77 2.08 18.66 -1.92
C GLY A 77 1.97 19.79 -2.92
N PRO A 78 2.43 19.59 -4.18
CA PRO A 78 2.68 20.67 -5.12
C PRO A 78 1.41 21.42 -5.52
N PHE A 79 0.27 20.72 -5.66
CA PHE A 79 -1.00 21.37 -6.00
C PHE A 79 -1.51 22.21 -4.83
N PHE A 80 -1.59 21.63 -3.63
CA PHE A 80 -2.00 22.36 -2.42
C PHE A 80 -1.10 23.57 -2.13
N SER A 81 0.21 23.38 -2.19
CA SER A 81 1.20 24.45 -1.96
C SER A 81 1.12 25.56 -3.01
N SER A 82 0.89 25.20 -4.28
CA SER A 82 0.66 26.16 -5.37
C SER A 82 -0.57 27.04 -5.09
N ILE A 83 -1.70 26.43 -4.72
CA ILE A 83 -2.94 27.17 -4.42
C ILE A 83 -2.73 28.11 -3.21
N LEU A 84 -2.10 27.63 -2.14
CA LEU A 84 -1.77 28.47 -0.98
C LEU A 84 -0.91 29.68 -1.35
N SER A 85 0.10 29.49 -2.20
CA SER A 85 1.02 30.56 -2.62
C SER A 85 0.35 31.67 -3.43
N ARG A 86 -0.73 31.34 -4.14
CA ARG A 86 -1.49 32.26 -5.01
C ARG A 86 -2.61 33.00 -4.27
N MET A 87 -2.92 32.60 -3.04
CA MET A 87 -3.89 33.29 -2.19
C MET A 87 -3.36 34.67 -1.81
N LYS A 88 -4.12 35.74 -2.05
CA LYS A 88 -3.65 37.13 -1.82
C LYS A 88 -4.19 37.77 -0.55
N ASP A 89 -5.31 37.27 -0.02
CA ASP A 89 -5.94 37.84 1.17
C ASP A 89 -5.14 37.45 2.43
N PRO A 90 -4.56 38.43 3.17
CA PRO A 90 -3.82 38.16 4.39
C PRO A 90 -4.65 37.46 5.48
N HIS A 91 -5.95 37.74 5.56
CA HIS A 91 -6.82 37.12 6.57
C HIS A 91 -7.08 35.65 6.27
N GLU A 92 -7.29 35.30 4.99
CA GLU A 92 -7.45 33.91 4.57
C GLU A 92 -6.15 33.11 4.79
N GLN A 93 -5.00 33.73 4.48
CA GLN A 93 -3.69 33.11 4.73
C GLN A 93 -3.45 32.85 6.22
N ASP A 94 -3.74 33.82 7.09
CA ASP A 94 -3.53 33.66 8.53
C ASP A 94 -4.42 32.56 9.11
N ARG A 95 -5.70 32.55 8.74
CA ARG A 95 -6.64 31.49 9.10
C ARG A 95 -6.12 30.11 8.69
N LEU A 96 -5.68 29.94 7.42
CA LEU A 96 -5.18 28.66 6.94
C LEU A 96 -3.89 28.24 7.65
N LYS A 97 -2.97 29.16 7.94
CA LYS A 97 -1.75 28.86 8.72
C LYS A 97 -2.09 28.33 10.11
N GLN A 98 -3.05 28.96 10.80
CA GLN A 98 -3.51 28.51 12.11
C GLN A 98 -4.16 27.12 12.02
N GLU A 99 -5.06 26.91 11.06
CA GLU A 99 -5.73 25.61 10.87
C GLU A 99 -4.75 24.49 10.51
N ILE A 100 -3.76 24.75 9.64
CA ILE A 100 -2.73 23.78 9.26
C ILE A 100 -1.84 23.46 10.48
N THR A 101 -1.46 24.47 11.26
CA THR A 101 -0.63 24.27 12.47
C THR A 101 -1.36 23.40 13.49
N ALA A 102 -2.64 23.70 13.76
CA ALA A 102 -3.47 22.88 14.65
C ALA A 102 -3.61 21.44 14.13
N LEU A 103 -3.78 21.26 12.81
CA LEU A 103 -3.84 19.94 12.19
C LEU A 103 -2.52 19.16 12.31
N CYS A 104 -1.38 19.82 12.10
CA CYS A 104 -0.07 19.21 12.29
C CYS A 104 0.14 18.74 13.73
N ASN A 105 -0.24 19.56 14.72
CA ASN A 105 -0.15 19.18 16.13
C ASN A 105 -1.04 17.97 16.44
N LYS A 106 -2.29 17.96 15.93
CA LYS A 106 -3.17 16.77 16.02
C LYS A 106 -2.55 15.54 15.40
N ALA A 107 -1.95 15.67 14.21
CA ALA A 107 -1.30 14.54 13.54
C ALA A 107 -0.10 14.02 14.32
N ILE A 108 0.73 14.90 14.90
CA ILE A 108 1.89 14.53 15.73
C ILE A 108 1.44 13.72 16.95
N VAL A 109 0.40 14.17 17.65
CA VAL A 109 -0.18 13.45 18.79
C VAL A 109 -0.76 12.11 18.35
N ALA A 110 -1.54 12.09 17.26
CA ALA A 110 -2.18 10.87 16.76
C ALA A 110 -1.21 9.84 16.17
N GLU A 111 -0.04 10.25 15.68
CA GLU A 111 1.03 9.35 15.22
C GLU A 111 1.86 8.80 16.40
N ALA A 112 1.60 9.25 17.64
CA ALA A 112 2.23 8.79 18.87
C ALA A 112 3.77 8.80 18.79
N ILE A 113 4.33 9.81 18.13
CA ILE A 113 5.77 9.96 17.93
C ILE A 113 6.42 10.63 19.16
N ASP A 114 7.71 10.36 19.36
CA ASP A 114 8.53 11.07 20.35
C ASP A 114 8.75 12.51 19.88
N LEU A 115 8.25 13.48 20.67
CA LEU A 115 8.37 14.91 20.40
C LEU A 115 9.82 15.42 20.41
N SER A 116 10.75 14.67 21.00
CA SER A 116 12.18 15.01 20.93
C SER A 116 12.80 14.69 19.57
N ASN A 117 12.15 13.86 18.76
CA ASN A 117 12.62 13.45 17.44
C ASN A 117 12.11 14.40 16.34
N ILE A 118 12.92 15.42 16.04
CA ILE A 118 12.62 16.42 15.00
C ILE A 118 12.37 15.77 13.64
N ALA A 119 13.16 14.77 13.25
CA ALA A 119 12.97 14.08 11.98
C ALA A 119 11.65 13.30 11.91
N ALA A 120 11.17 12.75 13.03
CA ALA A 120 9.85 12.12 13.10
C ALA A 120 8.74 13.17 12.95
N MET A 121 8.86 14.32 13.63
CA MET A 121 7.90 15.42 13.49
C MET A 121 7.83 15.93 12.05
N GLU A 122 8.99 16.14 11.41
CA GLU A 122 9.05 16.53 10.00
C GLU A 122 8.32 15.55 9.10
N ARG A 123 8.51 14.23 9.27
CA ARG A 123 7.79 13.21 8.50
C ARG A 123 6.27 13.30 8.67
N VAL A 124 5.78 13.54 9.89
CA VAL A 124 4.35 13.71 10.13
C VAL A 124 3.81 14.97 9.47
N VAL A 125 4.55 16.08 9.54
CA VAL A 125 4.15 17.33 8.86
C VAL A 125 4.10 17.10 7.34
N LYS A 126 5.09 16.43 6.75
CA LYS A 126 5.07 16.08 5.31
C LYS A 126 3.84 15.25 4.95
N LYS A 127 3.52 14.24 5.75
CA LYS A 127 2.32 13.41 5.58
C LYS A 127 1.03 14.23 5.63
N VAL A 128 0.95 15.25 6.49
CA VAL A 128 -0.19 16.18 6.53
C VAL A 128 -0.34 16.90 5.20
N TYR A 129 0.74 17.46 4.65
CA TYR A 129 0.72 18.16 3.37
C TYR A 129 0.39 17.22 2.20
N HIS A 130 0.93 16.00 2.18
CA HIS A 130 0.55 14.97 1.20
C HIS A 130 -0.94 14.66 1.24
N THR A 131 -1.49 14.45 2.44
CA THR A 131 -2.90 14.11 2.62
C THR A 131 -3.83 15.27 2.28
N LEU A 132 -3.44 16.51 2.61
CA LEU A 132 -4.16 17.72 2.19
C LEU A 132 -4.13 17.89 0.67
N ASN A 133 -2.99 17.62 0.04
CA ASN A 133 -2.85 17.62 -1.41
C ASN A 133 -3.78 16.60 -2.06
N LEU A 134 -3.81 15.36 -1.56
CA LEU A 134 -4.75 14.33 -2.00
C LEU A 134 -6.21 14.76 -1.86
N GLY A 135 -6.59 15.25 -0.69
CA GLY A 135 -7.97 15.67 -0.43
C GLY A 135 -8.41 16.80 -1.35
N LEU A 136 -7.52 17.77 -1.60
CA LEU A 136 -7.83 18.90 -2.48
C LEU A 136 -7.94 18.48 -3.93
N GLN A 137 -6.97 17.70 -4.44
CA GLN A 137 -7.02 17.21 -5.81
C GLN A 137 -8.22 16.29 -6.06
N TYR A 138 -8.60 15.46 -5.07
CA TYR A 138 -9.78 14.62 -5.15
C TYR A 138 -11.07 15.44 -5.31
N LEU A 139 -11.24 16.50 -4.52
CA LEU A 139 -12.43 17.34 -4.55
C LEU A 139 -12.46 18.32 -5.74
N SER A 140 -11.34 18.96 -6.04
CA SER A 140 -11.27 19.97 -7.10
C SER A 140 -11.11 19.36 -8.48
N LYS A 141 -10.61 18.12 -8.60
CA LYS A 141 -10.17 17.50 -9.86
C LYS A 141 -9.14 18.37 -10.59
N ASP A 142 -8.15 18.86 -9.82
CA ASP A 142 -7.09 19.77 -10.28
C ASP A 142 -7.57 21.14 -10.83
N ASP A 143 -8.84 21.48 -10.63
CA ASP A 143 -9.41 22.78 -10.98
C ASP A 143 -9.02 23.82 -9.92
N GLU A 144 -8.21 24.81 -10.32
CA GLU A 144 -7.72 25.83 -9.38
C GLU A 144 -8.85 26.68 -8.79
N ILE A 145 -9.88 27.02 -9.57
CA ILE A 145 -10.98 27.88 -9.10
C ILE A 145 -11.75 27.14 -8.01
N LYS A 146 -12.09 25.88 -8.25
CA LYS A 146 -12.75 25.03 -7.25
C LYS A 146 -11.87 24.81 -6.02
N ALA A 147 -10.56 24.66 -6.21
CA ALA A 147 -9.63 24.51 -5.10
C ALA A 147 -9.65 25.73 -4.17
N PHE A 148 -9.66 26.96 -4.72
CA PHE A 148 -9.83 28.17 -3.91
C PHE A 148 -11.17 28.20 -3.18
N GLU A 149 -12.27 27.86 -3.85
CA GLU A 149 -13.60 27.81 -3.25
C GLU A 149 -13.67 26.80 -2.08
N ILE A 150 -13.08 25.62 -2.25
CA ILE A 150 -13.00 24.58 -1.21
C ILE A 150 -12.20 25.09 0.00
N LEU A 151 -11.01 25.66 -0.22
CA LEU A 151 -10.20 26.19 0.88
C LEU A 151 -10.88 27.35 1.61
N ARG A 152 -11.68 28.17 0.92
CA ARG A 152 -12.43 29.27 1.54
C ARG A 152 -13.61 28.79 2.37
N SER A 153 -14.34 27.80 1.87
CA SER A 153 -15.62 27.35 2.41
C SER A 153 -15.51 26.22 3.44
N GLN A 154 -14.38 25.49 3.49
CA GLN A 154 -14.22 24.33 4.35
C GLN A 154 -13.02 24.41 5.30
N PRO A 155 -13.15 23.88 6.54
CA PRO A 155 -12.01 23.70 7.43
C PRO A 155 -10.95 22.75 6.84
N VAL A 156 -9.67 23.06 7.03
CA VAL A 156 -8.53 22.24 6.57
C VAL A 156 -8.56 20.82 7.14
N GLN A 157 -9.04 20.64 8.38
CA GLN A 157 -9.22 19.30 8.96
C GLN A 157 -10.22 18.44 8.16
N ARG A 158 -11.28 19.05 7.60
CA ARG A 158 -12.24 18.31 6.77
C ARG A 158 -11.59 17.90 5.45
N LEU A 159 -10.82 18.80 4.84
CA LEU A 159 -10.03 18.50 3.63
C LEU A 159 -9.05 17.34 3.86
N PHE A 160 -8.33 17.35 4.98
CA PHE A 160 -7.45 16.25 5.39
C PHE A 160 -8.20 14.93 5.51
N ARG A 161 -9.39 14.94 6.14
CA ARG A 161 -10.23 13.74 6.25
C ARG A 161 -10.69 13.19 4.89
N TYR A 162 -10.94 14.04 3.89
CA TYR A 162 -11.19 13.57 2.52
C TYR A 162 -9.97 12.80 1.99
N GLY A 163 -8.75 13.34 2.13
CA GLY A 163 -7.51 12.66 1.76
C GLY A 163 -7.26 11.35 2.51
N VAL A 164 -7.53 11.29 3.81
CA VAL A 164 -7.48 10.03 4.57
C VAL A 164 -8.50 9.04 4.01
N SER A 165 -9.72 9.49 3.75
CA SER A 165 -10.82 8.62 3.34
C SER A 165 -10.56 7.94 2.00
N THR A 166 -9.88 8.60 1.05
CA THR A 166 -9.49 7.97 -0.22
C THR A 166 -8.50 6.83 0.00
N THR A 167 -7.51 6.99 0.89
CA THR A 167 -6.59 5.90 1.24
C THR A 167 -7.31 4.74 1.96
N LEU A 168 -8.28 5.04 2.82
CA LEU A 168 -9.08 4.01 3.50
C LEU A 168 -9.99 3.22 2.56
N LEU A 169 -10.41 3.79 1.43
CA LEU A 169 -11.12 3.02 0.40
C LEU A 169 -10.23 1.95 -0.24
N LEU A 170 -8.95 2.27 -0.52
CA LEU A 170 -7.99 1.27 -1.01
C LEU A 170 -7.80 0.15 0.00
N ARG A 171 -7.68 0.50 1.29
CA ARG A 171 -7.63 -0.51 2.35
C ARG A 171 -8.85 -1.41 2.36
N ARG A 172 -10.07 -0.85 2.22
CA ARG A 172 -11.30 -1.65 2.14
C ARG A 172 -11.31 -2.58 0.93
N LYS A 173 -10.79 -2.13 -0.23
CA LYS A 173 -10.62 -2.98 -1.42
C LYS A 173 -9.64 -4.13 -1.14
N ALA A 174 -8.48 -3.83 -0.55
CA ALA A 174 -7.51 -4.85 -0.15
C ALA A 174 -8.08 -5.85 0.87
N GLU A 175 -8.84 -5.37 1.87
CA GLU A 175 -9.56 -6.22 2.83
C GLU A 175 -10.64 -7.08 2.16
N SER A 176 -11.30 -6.58 1.11
CA SER A 176 -12.26 -7.35 0.32
C SER A 176 -11.58 -8.48 -0.45
N ILE A 177 -10.44 -8.19 -1.08
CA ILE A 177 -9.63 -9.20 -1.78
C ILE A 177 -9.10 -10.25 -0.78
N LEU A 178 -8.62 -9.82 0.39
CA LEU A 178 -8.18 -10.72 1.46
C LEU A 178 -9.30 -11.67 1.94
N LYS A 179 -10.56 -11.20 1.95
CA LYS A 179 -11.74 -12.03 2.26
C LYS A 179 -12.16 -12.93 1.11
N GLY A 180 -11.64 -12.71 -0.10
CA GLY A 180 -11.93 -13.51 -1.28
C GLY A 180 -11.48 -14.96 -1.15
N PRO A 181 -11.93 -15.85 -2.06
CA PRO A 181 -11.71 -17.29 -1.96
C PRO A 181 -10.22 -17.65 -1.96
N TRP A 182 -9.40 -16.93 -2.72
CA TRP A 182 -7.96 -17.20 -2.77
C TRP A 182 -7.26 -16.97 -1.44
N PHE A 183 -7.59 -15.93 -0.67
CA PHE A 183 -6.89 -15.67 0.59
C PHE A 183 -7.67 -16.16 1.82
N SER A 184 -8.96 -16.44 1.69
CA SER A 184 -9.80 -17.04 2.73
C SER A 184 -9.79 -16.27 4.07
N ASN A 185 -9.61 -14.94 4.02
CA ASN A 185 -9.47 -14.06 5.18
C ASN A 185 -8.33 -14.44 6.14
N ASP A 186 -7.30 -15.14 5.63
CA ASP A 186 -6.12 -15.57 6.38
C ASP A 186 -4.88 -14.79 5.89
N PRO A 187 -4.35 -13.85 6.70
CA PRO A 187 -3.15 -13.08 6.34
C PRO A 187 -1.91 -13.93 6.05
N GLU A 188 -1.81 -15.17 6.57
CA GLU A 188 -0.67 -16.04 6.24
C GLU A 188 -0.62 -16.37 4.74
N ASN A 189 -1.77 -16.40 4.07
CA ASN A 189 -1.84 -16.69 2.63
C ASN A 189 -1.28 -15.55 1.77
N LEU A 190 -1.01 -14.37 2.33
CA LEU A 190 -0.33 -13.29 1.60
C LEU A 190 1.08 -13.70 1.17
N VAL A 191 1.73 -14.63 1.89
CA VAL A 191 3.07 -15.13 1.54
C VAL A 191 3.13 -15.75 0.13
N LEU A 192 1.98 -16.14 -0.42
CA LEU A 192 1.86 -16.63 -1.79
C LEU A 192 2.12 -15.53 -2.83
N LEU A 193 2.10 -14.25 -2.46
CA LEU A 193 2.45 -13.15 -3.35
C LEU A 193 3.97 -13.02 -3.49
N ASP A 194 4.45 -12.89 -4.72
CA ASP A 194 5.87 -12.63 -4.98
C ASP A 194 6.32 -11.27 -4.43
N PRO A 195 7.55 -11.11 -3.91
CA PRO A 195 8.13 -9.79 -3.67
C PRO A 195 8.33 -9.03 -5.01
N PRO A 196 8.01 -7.72 -5.11
CA PRO A 196 7.54 -6.82 -4.06
C PRO A 196 6.01 -6.74 -3.91
N HIS A 197 5.23 -7.62 -4.56
CA HIS A 197 3.76 -7.61 -4.49
C HIS A 197 3.25 -7.89 -3.08
N PHE A 198 3.91 -8.78 -2.33
CA PHE A 198 3.61 -9.02 -0.92
C PHE A 198 3.65 -7.72 -0.10
N GLU A 199 4.78 -7.01 -0.14
CA GLU A 199 5.02 -5.80 0.65
C GLU A 199 4.07 -4.66 0.24
N LYS A 200 3.77 -4.54 -1.06
CA LYS A 200 2.77 -3.59 -1.57
C LYS A 200 1.38 -3.89 -1.01
N PHE A 201 0.94 -5.14 -1.05
CA PHE A 201 -0.37 -5.54 -0.54
C PHE A 201 -0.45 -5.35 0.99
N GLU A 202 0.60 -5.74 1.71
CA GLU A 202 0.71 -5.53 3.16
C GLU A 202 0.60 -4.02 3.50
N GLY A 203 1.26 -3.15 2.73
CA GLY A 203 1.19 -1.71 2.88
C GLY A 203 -0.24 -1.15 2.82
N MET A 204 -1.09 -1.72 1.95
CA MET A 204 -2.50 -1.31 1.81
C MET A 204 -3.36 -1.74 3.00
N LEU A 205 -3.02 -2.86 3.65
CA LEU A 205 -3.76 -3.40 4.80
C LEU A 205 -3.41 -2.70 6.13
N ARG A 206 -2.35 -1.88 6.16
CA ARG A 206 -1.93 -1.16 7.36
C ARG A 206 -3.05 -0.28 7.92
N ARG A 207 -3.02 -0.06 9.24
CA ARG A 207 -3.99 0.84 9.92
C ARG A 207 -4.08 2.19 9.22
N ARG A 208 -2.92 2.74 8.84
CA ARG A 208 -2.74 3.88 7.94
C ARG A 208 -2.09 3.35 6.66
N PRO A 209 -2.83 3.28 5.54
CA PRO A 209 -2.31 2.71 4.30
C PRO A 209 -1.05 3.44 3.82
N ALA A 210 -0.09 2.69 3.29
CA ALA A 210 1.19 3.21 2.82
C ALA A 210 1.65 2.44 1.58
N LEU A 211 2.34 3.12 0.68
CA LEU A 211 2.91 2.55 -0.54
C LEU A 211 4.26 1.93 -0.24
N TYR A 212 4.55 0.78 -0.85
CA TYR A 212 5.88 0.18 -0.80
C TYR A 212 6.68 0.54 -2.06
N ARG A 213 7.78 1.27 -1.89
CA ARG A 213 8.72 1.68 -2.94
C ARG A 213 10.14 1.70 -2.37
N ASP A 214 11.14 1.32 -3.16
CA ASP A 214 12.56 1.37 -2.78
C ASP A 214 12.87 0.81 -1.38
N TRP A 215 12.31 -0.37 -1.07
CA TRP A 215 12.48 -1.06 0.22
C TRP A 215 11.93 -0.32 1.44
N ASN A 216 11.06 0.66 1.23
CA ASN A 216 10.49 1.50 2.27
C ASN A 216 8.99 1.70 2.09
N TYR A 217 8.32 2.04 3.19
CA TYR A 217 6.93 2.46 3.18
C TYR A 217 6.83 3.97 3.16
N GLU A 218 6.14 4.50 2.15
CA GLU A 218 5.92 5.92 1.94
C GLU A 218 4.43 6.27 1.99
N ASP A 219 4.14 7.54 2.28
CA ASP A 219 2.78 8.06 2.22
C ASP A 219 2.32 8.25 0.76
N PHE A 220 1.01 8.21 0.55
CA PHE A 220 0.40 8.62 -0.72
C PHE A 220 0.53 10.13 -0.89
N LYS A 221 1.08 10.59 -2.02
CA LYS A 221 1.37 12.01 -2.27
C LYS A 221 0.42 12.62 -3.30
N SER A 222 -0.09 11.78 -4.21
CA SER A 222 -0.85 12.20 -5.38
C SER A 222 -2.01 11.25 -5.73
N PRO A 223 -3.05 11.72 -6.45
CA PRO A 223 -4.08 10.86 -7.01
C PRO A 223 -3.53 9.76 -7.93
N GLN A 224 -2.39 10.01 -8.58
CA GLN A 224 -1.70 9.01 -9.39
C GLN A 224 -1.21 7.83 -8.52
N ASP A 225 -0.71 8.10 -7.32
CA ASP A 225 -0.34 7.04 -6.38
C ASP A 225 -1.55 6.19 -5.96
N LEU A 226 -2.71 6.83 -5.75
CA LEU A 226 -3.95 6.10 -5.42
C LEU A 226 -4.37 5.21 -6.58
N LYS A 227 -4.28 5.72 -7.82
CA LYS A 227 -4.60 4.97 -9.03
C LYS A 227 -3.65 3.78 -9.22
N GLU A 228 -2.35 3.97 -9.06
CA GLU A 228 -1.37 2.88 -9.16
C GLU A 228 -1.61 1.78 -8.13
N ALA A 229 -1.97 2.14 -6.90
CA ALA A 229 -2.33 1.17 -5.87
C ALA A 229 -3.64 0.44 -6.21
N ASP A 230 -4.63 1.16 -6.76
CA ASP A 230 -5.91 0.58 -7.18
C ASP A 230 -5.73 -0.41 -8.34
N ASP A 231 -5.00 -0.01 -9.38
CA ASP A 231 -4.64 -0.84 -10.55
C ASP A 231 -3.83 -2.08 -10.11
N PHE A 232 -2.94 -1.93 -9.11
CA PHE A 232 -2.21 -3.05 -8.53
C PHE A 232 -3.14 -4.05 -7.83
N LEU A 233 -4.09 -3.58 -7.02
CA LEU A 233 -5.05 -4.46 -6.36
C LEU A 233 -5.94 -5.20 -7.37
N GLU A 234 -6.39 -4.54 -8.44
CA GLU A 234 -7.14 -5.18 -9.53
C GLU A 234 -6.30 -6.22 -10.26
N SER A 235 -5.02 -5.94 -10.46
CA SER A 235 -4.09 -6.90 -11.05
C SER A 235 -3.96 -8.15 -10.19
N ILE A 236 -3.81 -8.01 -8.87
CA ILE A 236 -3.71 -9.15 -7.95
C ILE A 236 -5.01 -9.94 -7.96
N GLU A 237 -6.16 -9.28 -7.86
CA GLU A 237 -7.48 -9.93 -7.90
C GLU A 237 -7.68 -10.73 -9.19
N THR A 238 -7.30 -10.15 -10.33
CA THR A 238 -7.37 -10.83 -11.64
C THR A 238 -6.49 -12.07 -11.68
N VAL A 239 -5.23 -11.96 -11.22
CA VAL A 239 -4.27 -13.08 -11.25
C VAL A 239 -4.70 -14.21 -10.34
N VAL A 240 -5.13 -13.92 -9.10
CA VAL A 240 -5.54 -14.97 -8.17
C VAL A 240 -6.83 -15.65 -8.61
N HIS A 241 -7.76 -14.92 -9.23
CA HIS A 241 -8.97 -15.50 -9.81
C HIS A 241 -8.62 -16.41 -10.98
N PHE A 242 -7.76 -15.97 -11.89
CA PHE A 242 -7.28 -16.77 -13.02
C PHE A 242 -6.58 -18.06 -12.55
N LEU A 243 -5.62 -17.97 -11.62
CA LEU A 243 -4.91 -19.14 -11.12
C LEU A 243 -5.85 -20.08 -10.34
N GLY A 244 -6.79 -19.54 -9.58
CA GLY A 244 -7.77 -20.33 -8.84
C GLY A 244 -8.73 -21.08 -9.77
N ASP A 245 -9.23 -20.41 -10.81
CA ASP A 245 -10.24 -20.98 -11.70
C ASP A 245 -9.66 -21.91 -12.76
N GLU A 246 -8.54 -21.54 -13.39
CA GLU A 246 -7.92 -22.34 -14.45
C GLU A 246 -7.15 -23.54 -13.90
N LEU A 247 -6.36 -23.34 -12.84
CA LEU A 247 -5.50 -24.40 -12.29
C LEU A 247 -6.15 -25.17 -11.14
N LYS A 248 -7.30 -24.73 -10.63
CA LYS A 248 -7.97 -25.28 -9.44
C LYS A 248 -7.07 -25.32 -8.21
N VAL A 249 -6.12 -24.38 -8.13
CA VAL A 249 -5.21 -24.22 -7.00
C VAL A 249 -5.88 -23.36 -5.93
N SER A 250 -5.72 -23.74 -4.67
CA SER A 250 -6.14 -22.96 -3.50
C SER A 250 -5.07 -23.02 -2.42
N PRO A 251 -5.04 -22.10 -1.45
CA PRO A 251 -4.10 -22.21 -0.34
C PRO A 251 -4.29 -23.49 0.47
N LEU A 252 -5.53 -23.97 0.63
CA LEU A 252 -5.78 -25.24 1.31
C LEU A 252 -5.10 -26.39 0.57
N TYR A 253 -5.26 -26.45 -0.76
CA TYR A 253 -4.58 -27.42 -1.60
C TYR A 253 -3.06 -27.35 -1.44
N LEU A 254 -2.46 -26.14 -1.42
CA LEU A 254 -1.02 -25.98 -1.24
C LEU A 254 -0.54 -26.42 0.16
N LYS A 255 -1.32 -26.12 1.21
CA LYS A 255 -1.03 -26.50 2.61
C LYS A 255 -1.11 -28.02 2.83
N GLU A 256 -1.98 -28.70 2.10
CA GLU A 256 -2.18 -30.16 2.19
C GLU A 256 -1.26 -30.96 1.25
N MET A 257 -0.54 -30.29 0.35
CA MET A 257 0.32 -30.93 -0.64
C MET A 257 1.56 -31.57 0.02
N ASP A 258 1.88 -32.81 -0.37
CA ASP A 258 3.12 -33.46 0.07
C ASP A 258 4.33 -32.89 -0.68
N LEU A 259 5.10 -32.06 0.03
CA LEU A 259 6.29 -31.37 -0.46
C LEU A 259 7.60 -32.03 -0.01
N SER A 260 7.56 -33.17 0.69
CA SER A 260 8.75 -33.81 1.28
C SER A 260 9.83 -34.18 0.25
N SER A 261 9.43 -34.54 -0.97
CA SER A 261 10.31 -34.84 -2.09
C SER A 261 10.51 -33.67 -3.07
N CYS A 262 10.00 -32.49 -2.74
CA CYS A 262 9.98 -31.34 -3.64
C CYS A 262 10.99 -30.26 -3.21
N THR A 263 11.19 -29.28 -4.07
CA THR A 263 11.86 -28.02 -3.73
C THR A 263 11.05 -26.90 -4.38
N PRO A 264 10.53 -25.93 -3.60
CA PRO A 264 10.65 -25.83 -2.14
C PRO A 264 9.93 -26.95 -1.36
N GLU A 265 10.36 -27.19 -0.12
CA GLU A 265 9.78 -28.20 0.80
C GLU A 265 8.65 -27.63 1.68
N ASP A 266 8.53 -26.30 1.78
CA ASP A 266 7.48 -25.59 2.51
C ASP A 266 6.56 -24.84 1.51
N TRP A 267 5.25 -24.95 1.71
CA TRP A 267 4.24 -24.25 0.91
C TRP A 267 4.40 -22.72 1.02
N ARG A 268 4.95 -22.21 2.12
CA ARG A 268 5.21 -20.79 2.34
C ARG A 268 6.26 -20.20 1.40
N GLU A 269 7.05 -21.05 0.76
CA GLU A 269 8.03 -20.64 -0.26
C GLU A 269 7.44 -20.68 -1.68
N ILE A 270 6.22 -21.21 -1.85
CA ILE A 270 5.51 -21.23 -3.12
C ILE A 270 4.82 -19.88 -3.32
N THR A 271 5.15 -19.20 -4.42
CA THR A 271 4.53 -17.93 -4.82
C THR A 271 3.63 -18.08 -6.06
N LEU A 272 2.88 -17.04 -6.41
CA LEU A 272 2.06 -16.99 -7.62
C LEU A 272 2.91 -17.25 -8.87
N SER A 273 4.12 -16.68 -8.94
CA SER A 273 5.04 -16.96 -10.06
C SER A 273 5.47 -18.43 -10.09
N THR A 274 5.68 -19.05 -8.92
CA THR A 274 6.03 -20.48 -8.83
C THR A 274 4.89 -21.35 -9.38
N ILE A 275 3.64 -21.02 -9.02
CA ILE A 275 2.45 -21.70 -9.54
C ILE A 275 2.39 -21.55 -11.06
N PHE A 276 2.45 -20.31 -11.55
CA PHE A 276 2.33 -20.01 -12.97
C PHE A 276 3.45 -20.64 -13.82
N LEU A 277 4.72 -20.45 -13.44
CA LEU A 277 5.87 -20.96 -14.19
C LEU A 277 5.93 -22.50 -14.18
N THR A 278 5.54 -23.13 -13.07
CA THR A 278 5.41 -24.59 -13.02
C THR A 278 4.31 -25.08 -13.97
N SER A 279 3.19 -24.37 -14.04
CA SER A 279 2.11 -24.71 -15.00
C SER A 279 2.50 -24.49 -16.45
N VAL A 280 3.24 -23.42 -16.75
CA VAL A 280 3.84 -23.20 -18.07
C VAL A 280 4.84 -24.32 -18.40
N SER A 281 5.60 -24.78 -17.43
CA SER A 281 6.55 -25.89 -17.60
C SER A 281 5.83 -27.18 -18.00
N ASN A 282 4.74 -27.51 -17.31
CA ASN A 282 3.90 -28.65 -17.67
C ASN A 282 3.28 -28.50 -19.07
N GLN A 283 2.85 -27.30 -19.44
CA GLN A 283 2.32 -27.06 -20.79
C GLN A 283 3.37 -27.32 -21.88
N ILE A 284 4.63 -26.94 -21.65
CA ILE A 284 5.72 -27.08 -22.62
C ILE A 284 6.28 -28.52 -22.67
N LEU A 285 6.31 -29.21 -21.53
CA LEU A 285 6.83 -30.57 -21.43
C LEU A 285 5.79 -31.63 -21.79
N HIS A 286 4.55 -31.44 -21.36
CA HIS A 286 3.49 -32.44 -21.35
C HIS A 286 2.25 -32.03 -22.16
N GLY A 287 2.14 -30.77 -22.58
CA GLY A 287 0.99 -30.26 -23.34
C GLY A 287 -0.24 -29.95 -22.47
N THR A 288 -0.09 -29.99 -21.14
CA THR A 288 -1.17 -29.74 -20.17
C THR A 288 -0.81 -28.56 -19.24
N PHE A 289 -1.70 -27.58 -19.15
CA PHE A 289 -1.52 -26.43 -18.27
C PHE A 289 -2.09 -26.76 -16.88
N GLN A 290 -1.23 -27.31 -16.01
CA GLN A 290 -1.60 -27.75 -14.66
C GLN A 290 -0.48 -27.47 -13.67
N PHE A 291 -0.82 -27.23 -12.41
CA PHE A 291 0.17 -27.04 -11.36
C PHE A 291 0.59 -28.39 -10.76
N GLU A 292 1.66 -28.97 -11.30
CA GLU A 292 2.28 -30.20 -10.79
C GLU A 292 3.80 -30.11 -10.78
N ALA A 293 4.44 -30.69 -9.76
CA ALA A 293 5.90 -30.68 -9.64
C ALA A 293 6.57 -31.37 -10.84
N ILE A 294 7.55 -30.70 -11.45
CA ILE A 294 8.33 -31.27 -12.55
C ILE A 294 9.49 -32.10 -12.02
N GLY A 295 9.84 -33.22 -12.66
CA GLY A 295 10.96 -34.04 -12.23
C GLY A 295 12.31 -33.34 -12.48
N GLN A 296 13.26 -33.48 -11.56
CA GLN A 296 14.59 -32.86 -11.66
C GLN A 296 15.30 -33.19 -12.99
N GLY A 297 15.17 -34.43 -13.47
CA GLY A 297 15.72 -34.85 -14.76
C GLY A 297 15.13 -34.14 -15.97
N GLN A 298 13.92 -33.57 -15.85
CA GLN A 298 13.24 -32.85 -16.94
C GLN A 298 13.60 -31.37 -17.00
N VAL A 299 14.16 -30.80 -15.91
CA VAL A 299 14.47 -29.37 -15.81
C VAL A 299 15.46 -28.95 -16.89
N LYS A 300 16.50 -29.76 -17.14
CA LYS A 300 17.49 -29.50 -18.19
C LYS A 300 16.88 -29.42 -19.59
N ASP A 301 16.00 -30.36 -19.90
CA ASP A 301 15.30 -30.40 -21.19
C ASP A 301 14.35 -29.22 -21.33
N TYR A 302 13.63 -28.88 -20.26
CA TYR A 302 12.76 -27.71 -20.20
C TYR A 302 13.53 -26.41 -20.48
N LEU A 303 14.64 -26.18 -19.78
CA LEU A 303 15.45 -24.97 -19.96
C LEU A 303 16.01 -24.87 -21.38
N THR A 304 16.41 -25.98 -22.00
CA THR A 304 16.88 -26.00 -23.39
C THR A 304 15.78 -25.65 -24.40
N ARG A 305 14.52 -26.00 -24.11
CA ARG A 305 13.37 -25.63 -24.92
C ARG A 305 13.01 -24.14 -24.75
N VAL A 306 13.11 -23.62 -23.53
CA VAL A 306 12.62 -22.27 -23.19
C VAL A 306 13.66 -21.17 -23.40
N PHE A 307 14.94 -21.44 -23.14
CA PHE A 307 15.99 -20.43 -23.20
C PHE A 307 16.80 -20.47 -24.49
N GLU A 308 17.22 -19.30 -24.94
CA GLU A 308 18.29 -19.10 -25.91
C GLU A 308 19.33 -18.10 -25.36
N ARG A 309 20.49 -18.01 -26.01
CA ARG A 309 21.54 -17.08 -25.62
C ARG A 309 21.42 -15.81 -26.44
N ASN A 310 21.30 -14.67 -25.77
CA ASN A 310 21.37 -13.37 -26.43
C ASN A 310 22.81 -13.04 -26.86
N ALA A 311 22.99 -11.92 -27.56
CA ALA A 311 24.30 -11.47 -28.04
C ALA A 311 25.37 -11.26 -26.93
N GLN A 312 24.95 -11.13 -25.67
CA GLN A 312 25.82 -10.99 -24.50
C GLN A 312 26.07 -12.32 -23.77
N GLY A 313 25.55 -13.44 -24.29
CA GLY A 313 25.67 -14.76 -23.66
C GLY A 313 24.72 -14.98 -22.48
N LYS A 314 23.82 -14.06 -22.16
CA LYS A 314 22.79 -14.24 -21.14
C LYS A 314 21.65 -15.11 -21.70
N GLY A 315 21.16 -16.04 -20.87
CA GLY A 315 19.96 -16.80 -21.18
C GLY A 315 18.74 -15.88 -21.15
N VAL A 316 18.00 -15.83 -22.25
CA VAL A 316 16.72 -15.13 -22.38
C VAL A 316 15.66 -16.13 -22.87
N ILE A 317 14.40 -15.92 -22.49
CA ILE A 317 13.31 -16.78 -22.96
C ILE A 317 13.11 -16.53 -24.46
N LYS A 318 13.04 -17.61 -25.24
CA LYS A 318 12.84 -17.54 -26.69
C LYS A 318 11.56 -16.79 -27.05
N MET A 319 11.62 -15.98 -28.10
CA MET A 319 10.46 -15.20 -28.57
C MET A 319 9.28 -16.08 -28.97
N GLU A 320 9.51 -17.29 -29.49
CA GLU A 320 8.44 -18.25 -29.82
C GLU A 320 7.63 -18.65 -28.57
N VAL A 321 8.29 -18.82 -27.41
CA VAL A 321 7.63 -19.15 -26.15
C VAL A 321 6.86 -17.94 -25.62
N LYS A 322 7.46 -16.74 -25.68
CA LYS A 322 6.78 -15.50 -25.27
C LYS A 322 5.51 -15.26 -26.11
N ASN A 323 5.60 -15.44 -27.43
CA ASN A 323 4.48 -15.25 -28.35
C ASN A 323 3.41 -16.34 -28.18
N GLY A 324 3.79 -17.61 -28.06
CA GLY A 324 2.83 -18.70 -27.87
C GLY A 324 1.98 -18.53 -26.60
N LEU A 325 2.61 -18.12 -25.49
CA LEU A 325 1.90 -17.87 -24.23
C LEU A 325 1.08 -16.56 -24.27
N ARG A 326 1.49 -15.59 -25.09
CA ARG A 326 0.70 -14.39 -25.38
C ARG A 326 -0.60 -14.76 -26.08
N ASP A 327 -0.51 -15.53 -27.17
CA ASP A 327 -1.66 -15.94 -27.97
C ASP A 327 -2.63 -16.80 -27.15
N TRP A 328 -2.08 -17.66 -26.30
CA TRP A 328 -2.86 -18.44 -25.33
C TRP A 328 -3.62 -17.55 -24.34
N SER A 329 -2.99 -16.50 -23.80
CA SER A 329 -3.64 -15.54 -22.89
C SER A 329 -4.80 -14.80 -23.59
N TYR A 330 -4.66 -14.47 -24.88
CA TYR A 330 -5.74 -13.88 -25.69
C TYR A 330 -6.95 -14.82 -25.87
N SER A 331 -6.74 -16.14 -25.79
CA SER A 331 -7.79 -17.13 -25.99
C SER A 331 -8.64 -17.39 -24.75
N ILE A 332 -8.10 -17.12 -23.55
CA ILE A 332 -8.76 -17.41 -22.27
C ILE A 332 -9.52 -16.20 -21.73
N GLU A 333 -8.96 -15.00 -21.83
CA GLU A 333 -9.57 -13.80 -21.25
C GLU A 333 -10.10 -12.87 -22.36
N GLY A 334 -11.43 -12.70 -22.39
CA GLY A 334 -12.13 -11.86 -23.35
C GLY A 334 -12.11 -10.38 -22.99
N GLU A 335 -11.97 -10.05 -21.71
CA GLU A 335 -11.96 -8.68 -21.21
C GLU A 335 -10.56 -8.06 -21.33
N GLU A 336 -10.45 -6.95 -22.07
CA GLU A 336 -9.15 -6.35 -22.42
C GLU A 336 -8.33 -5.92 -21.20
N LEU A 337 -8.98 -5.37 -20.16
CA LEU A 337 -8.28 -4.89 -18.96
C LEU A 337 -7.70 -6.06 -18.14
N LYS A 338 -8.49 -7.11 -17.89
CA LYS A 338 -8.01 -8.33 -17.23
C LYS A 338 -6.88 -9.00 -18.01
N ARG A 339 -7.00 -9.02 -19.34
CA ARG A 339 -5.94 -9.53 -20.21
C ARG A 339 -4.64 -8.75 -20.04
N GLN A 340 -4.69 -7.42 -19.95
CA GLN A 340 -3.51 -6.60 -19.70
C GLN A 340 -2.86 -6.92 -18.34
N HIS A 341 -3.66 -7.12 -17.29
CA HIS A 341 -3.14 -7.55 -15.98
C HIS A 341 -2.46 -8.92 -16.04
N LEU A 342 -3.05 -9.90 -16.73
CA LEU A 342 -2.46 -11.23 -16.90
C LEU A 342 -1.16 -11.18 -17.72
N LEU A 343 -1.12 -10.36 -18.79
CA LEU A 343 0.10 -10.16 -19.57
C LEU A 343 1.21 -9.49 -18.75
N ALA A 344 0.88 -8.48 -17.94
CA ALA A 344 1.84 -7.84 -17.04
C ALA A 344 2.38 -8.82 -15.98
N PHE A 345 1.52 -9.66 -15.41
CA PHE A 345 1.92 -10.70 -14.47
C PHE A 345 2.80 -11.78 -15.12
N ARG A 346 2.47 -12.19 -16.35
CA ARG A 346 3.32 -13.10 -17.14
C ARG A 346 4.70 -12.50 -17.35
N ASP A 347 4.78 -11.24 -17.78
CA ASP A 347 6.05 -10.57 -18.04
C ASP A 347 6.89 -10.47 -16.77
N PHE A 348 6.26 -10.14 -15.64
CA PHE A 348 6.89 -10.22 -14.32
C PHE A 348 7.44 -11.62 -14.01
N CYS A 349 6.66 -12.69 -14.24
CA CYS A 349 7.12 -14.06 -14.02
C CYS A 349 8.30 -14.44 -14.92
N PHE A 350 8.29 -14.00 -16.18
CA PHE A 350 9.37 -14.26 -17.13
C PHE A 350 10.65 -13.50 -16.80
N ASP A 351 10.54 -12.26 -16.38
CA ASP A 351 11.70 -11.49 -15.92
C ASP A 351 12.32 -12.14 -14.68
N LEU A 352 11.50 -12.59 -13.73
CA LEU A 352 11.96 -13.37 -12.58
C LEU A 352 12.67 -14.65 -13.04
N PHE A 353 12.07 -15.38 -13.98
CA PHE A 353 12.60 -16.63 -14.49
C PHE A 353 13.94 -16.43 -15.22
N GLU A 354 14.09 -15.38 -16.03
CA GLU A 354 15.35 -15.01 -16.68
C GLU A 354 16.42 -14.57 -15.67
N VAL A 355 16.06 -13.94 -14.57
CA VAL A 355 16.99 -13.58 -13.49
C VAL A 355 17.51 -14.83 -12.77
N GLN A 356 16.63 -15.78 -12.46
CA GLN A 356 16.97 -17.00 -11.73
C GLN A 356 17.75 -18.01 -12.59
N TYR A 357 17.28 -18.28 -13.81
CA TYR A 357 17.82 -19.35 -14.65
C TYR A 357 18.73 -18.86 -15.80
N GLY A 358 18.66 -17.58 -16.18
CA GLY A 358 19.40 -17.08 -17.35
C GLY A 358 20.93 -17.11 -17.21
N LYS A 359 21.45 -17.21 -15.99
CA LYS A 359 22.89 -17.34 -15.71
C LYS A 359 23.38 -18.78 -15.76
N ILE A 360 22.51 -19.77 -15.72
CA ILE A 360 22.87 -21.19 -15.71
C ILE A 360 23.34 -21.59 -17.10
N PRO A 361 24.56 -22.11 -17.30
CA PRO A 361 25.06 -22.59 -18.58
C PRO A 361 24.16 -23.67 -19.22
N PRO A 362 24.06 -23.73 -20.56
CA PRO A 362 23.25 -24.75 -21.22
C PRO A 362 23.80 -26.14 -20.92
N GLY A 363 22.95 -27.03 -20.44
CA GLY A 363 23.29 -28.43 -20.21
C GLY A 363 23.89 -28.75 -18.84
N GLU A 364 24.11 -27.76 -17.97
CA GLU A 364 24.38 -28.01 -16.55
C GLU A 364 23.13 -28.49 -15.82
N GLU A 365 23.33 -29.34 -14.81
CA GLU A 365 22.26 -29.73 -13.91
C GLU A 365 21.94 -28.56 -12.97
N VAL A 366 20.66 -28.25 -12.85
CA VAL A 366 20.20 -27.25 -11.90
C VAL A 366 20.02 -27.91 -10.56
N ASP A 367 20.67 -27.36 -9.53
CA ASP A 367 20.35 -27.67 -8.15
C ASP A 367 19.14 -26.83 -7.73
N PRO A 368 17.97 -27.46 -7.48
CA PRO A 368 16.73 -26.76 -7.13
C PRO A 368 16.84 -25.88 -5.90
N ARG A 369 17.82 -26.12 -5.01
CA ARG A 369 18.02 -25.34 -3.78
C ARG A 369 18.51 -23.92 -4.02
N PHE A 370 19.11 -23.65 -5.18
CA PHE A 370 19.69 -22.35 -5.51
C PHE A 370 18.86 -21.55 -6.52
N VAL A 371 17.72 -22.09 -6.95
CA VAL A 371 16.82 -21.44 -7.91
C VAL A 371 15.42 -21.33 -7.33
N LYS A 372 14.69 -20.29 -7.73
CA LYS A 372 13.30 -20.07 -7.34
C LYS A 372 12.39 -19.99 -8.56
N GLY A 373 11.10 -20.22 -8.36
CA GLY A 373 10.07 -20.05 -9.39
C GLY A 373 9.60 -21.33 -10.05
N LEU A 374 10.15 -22.51 -9.71
CA LEU A 374 9.62 -23.80 -10.15
C LEU A 374 9.45 -24.72 -8.94
N LEU A 375 8.39 -25.54 -8.98
CA LEU A 375 8.23 -26.66 -8.06
C LEU A 375 8.88 -27.91 -8.68
N ILE A 376 10.00 -28.36 -8.11
CA ILE A 376 10.81 -29.45 -8.66
C ILE A 376 10.76 -30.66 -7.72
N ARG A 377 10.45 -31.84 -8.26
CA ARG A 377 10.53 -33.13 -7.54
C ARG A 377 11.91 -33.75 -7.74
N LYS A 378 12.55 -34.15 -6.63
CA LYS A 378 13.87 -34.81 -6.58
C LYS A 378 13.88 -36.16 -7.31
#